data_AF-A0A7R9AXB2-F1
#
_entry.id   AF-A0A7R9AXB2-F1
#
_cell.length_a   1.000
_cell.length_b   1.000
_cell.length_c   1.000
_cell.angle_alpha   90.00
_cell.angle_beta   90.00
_cell.angle_gamma   90.00
#
_symmetry.space_group_name_H-M   'P 1'
#
loop_
_entity.id
_entity.type
_entity.pdbx_description
1 polymer ?
#
loop_
_entity_poly.entity_id
_entity_poly.type
_entity_poly.pdbx_seq_one_letter_code
_entity_poly.pdbx_strand_id
1 'polypeptide(L)'
;MPMLALTDEPPRPDEDKDVYSPFAMRRVKHPNTDAGAVAHMLKGSIGTGILAMPNAFMNAGLVVGAVGTVVVGFVCFHCVHILVSDLDT
;
A
#
# COMPACT_ATOMS: atom_id res chain seq x y z
N MET A 1 4.73 -11.11 34.16
CA MET A 1 3.66 -11.54 35.10
C MET A 1 3.28 -10.34 35.93
N PRO A 2 2.01 -9.96 36.12
CA PRO A 2 0.72 -10.64 35.86
C PRO A 2 -0.01 -10.03 34.64
N MET A 3 -0.78 -10.70 33.78
CA MET A 3 -1.82 -11.73 33.91
C MET A 3 -3.11 -11.22 34.59
N LEU A 4 -3.94 -10.44 33.86
CA LEU A 4 -5.27 -10.06 34.31
C LEU A 4 -6.32 -10.20 33.19
N ALA A 5 -7.39 -10.91 33.55
CA ALA A 5 -8.68 -11.06 32.88
C ALA A 5 -8.77 -12.07 31.73
N LEU A 6 -8.46 -13.33 32.04
CA LEU A 6 -9.17 -14.47 31.46
C LEU A 6 -10.61 -14.42 32.00
N THR A 7 -11.56 -14.08 31.14
CA THR A 7 -12.99 -14.33 31.35
C THR A 7 -13.18 -15.84 31.42
N ASP A 8 -13.02 -16.43 32.60
CA ASP A 8 -13.32 -17.84 32.87
C ASP A 8 -14.59 -17.90 33.73
N GLU A 9 -15.70 -17.49 33.15
CA GLU A 9 -16.98 -18.11 33.50
C GLU A 9 -17.07 -19.34 32.59
N PRO A 10 -17.02 -20.58 33.13
CA PRO A 10 -17.13 -21.77 32.29
C PRO A 10 -18.55 -21.83 31.69
N PRO A 11 -18.69 -21.78 30.36
CA PRO A 11 -20.01 -21.87 29.74
C PRO A 11 -20.59 -23.27 29.96
N ARG A 12 -21.87 -23.27 30.34
CA ARG A 12 -22.66 -24.45 30.74
C ARG A 12 -22.78 -25.45 29.58
N PRO A 13 -22.85 -26.76 29.87
CA PRO A 13 -22.88 -27.78 28.84
C PRO A 13 -24.32 -27.98 28.36
N ASP A 14 -24.87 -27.01 27.64
CA ASP A 14 -26.14 -27.17 26.95
C ASP A 14 -26.24 -26.26 25.72
N GLU A 15 -26.35 -26.95 24.58
CA GLU A 15 -26.95 -26.51 23.31
C GLU A 15 -26.03 -25.94 22.20
N ASP A 16 -25.82 -26.83 21.22
CA ASP A 16 -25.96 -26.66 19.76
C ASP A 16 -25.05 -25.66 19.00
N LYS A 17 -24.19 -26.27 18.18
CA LYS A 17 -23.90 -25.97 16.75
C LYS A 17 -23.57 -24.49 16.45
N ASP A 18 -22.33 -24.12 16.17
CA ASP A 18 -21.57 -24.58 15.01
C ASP A 18 -20.07 -24.34 15.24
N VAL A 19 -19.28 -25.33 14.85
CA VAL A 19 -17.85 -25.27 14.48
C VAL A 19 -17.23 -23.87 14.58
N TYR A 20 -16.44 -23.59 15.63
CA TYR A 20 -15.53 -22.44 15.63
C TYR A 20 -14.48 -22.65 14.54
N SER A 21 -14.84 -22.21 13.34
CA SER A 21 -14.00 -22.17 12.16
C SER A 21 -13.28 -20.82 12.18
N PRO A 22 -11.95 -20.76 12.42
CA PRO A 22 -11.18 -19.51 12.35
C PRO A 22 -11.21 -18.87 10.95
N PHE A 23 -11.80 -19.57 9.96
CA PHE A 23 -12.01 -19.11 8.60
C PHE A 23 -13.38 -18.47 8.37
N ALA A 24 -14.42 -18.84 9.13
CA ALA A 24 -15.79 -18.38 8.95
C ALA A 24 -16.08 -17.01 9.59
N MET A 25 -15.23 -16.54 10.50
CA MET A 25 -15.42 -15.27 11.21
C MET A 25 -14.21 -14.32 11.13
N ARG A 26 -13.49 -14.30 10.01
CA ARG A 26 -12.54 -13.22 9.71
C ARG A 26 -13.31 -11.95 9.32
N ARG A 27 -14.00 -11.34 10.27
CA ARG A 27 -14.38 -9.93 10.17
C ARG A 27 -13.20 -9.11 10.69
N VAL A 28 -12.26 -8.81 9.80
CA VAL A 28 -11.25 -7.78 10.08
C VAL A 28 -12.03 -6.49 10.32
N LYS A 29 -12.01 -5.98 11.56
CA LYS A 29 -12.78 -4.80 12.01
C LYS A 29 -12.56 -3.56 11.12
N HIS A 30 -11.45 -3.55 10.38
CA HIS A 30 -11.15 -2.65 9.28
C HIS A 30 -10.86 -3.49 8.03
N PRO A 31 -11.86 -3.79 7.18
CA PRO A 31 -11.55 -4.18 5.82
C PRO A 31 -10.81 -2.99 5.23
N ASN A 32 -9.50 -3.17 5.04
CA ASN A 32 -8.68 -2.31 4.23
C ASN A 32 -9.37 -2.22 2.86
N THR A 33 -10.13 -1.16 2.64
CA THR A 33 -10.72 -0.83 1.33
C THR A 33 -9.58 -0.81 0.32
N ASP A 34 -9.80 -1.24 -0.92
CA ASP A 34 -8.74 -1.29 -1.94
C ASP A 34 -8.04 0.07 -2.10
N ALA A 35 -8.81 1.15 -1.96
CA ALA A 35 -8.31 2.53 -1.88
C ALA A 35 -7.48 2.83 -0.62
N GLY A 36 -7.75 2.20 0.52
CA GLY A 36 -6.92 2.26 1.73
C GLY A 36 -5.57 1.59 1.54
N ALA A 37 -5.51 0.45 0.84
CA ALA A 37 -4.28 -0.25 0.51
C ALA A 37 -3.42 0.58 -0.44
N VAL A 38 -4.05 1.08 -1.51
CA VAL A 38 -3.44 1.98 -2.48
C VAL A 38 -2.98 3.26 -1.79
N ALA A 39 -3.79 3.86 -0.91
CA ALA A 39 -3.40 5.07 -0.18
C ALA A 39 -2.20 4.83 0.75
N HIS A 40 -2.06 3.64 1.34
CA HIS A 40 -0.92 3.32 2.19
C HIS A 40 0.38 3.12 1.39
N MET A 41 0.29 2.42 0.26
CA MET A 41 1.38 2.28 -0.71
C MET A 41 1.76 3.63 -1.32
N LEU A 42 0.76 4.47 -1.64
CA LEU A 42 0.92 5.80 -2.19
C LEU A 42 1.57 6.75 -1.19
N LYS A 43 1.19 6.68 0.09
CA LYS A 43 1.84 7.42 1.18
C LYS A 43 3.32 7.06 1.32
N GLY A 44 3.72 5.83 0.99
CA GLY A 44 5.12 5.40 0.96
C GLY A 44 5.89 5.82 -0.30
N SER A 45 5.22 5.82 -1.46
CA SER A 45 5.84 6.19 -2.75
C SER A 45 5.91 7.70 -2.98
N ILE A 46 4.99 8.49 -2.41
CA ILE A 46 5.09 9.95 -2.24
C ILE A 46 6.01 10.25 -1.05
N GLY A 47 7.24 9.75 -1.10
CA GLY A 47 8.26 10.03 -0.09
C GLY A 47 8.93 11.39 -0.32
N THR A 48 10.22 11.46 0.01
CA THR A 48 11.07 12.64 -0.22
C THR A 48 11.18 13.06 -1.69
N GLY A 49 10.80 12.21 -2.65
CA GLY A 49 10.84 12.50 -4.08
C GLY A 49 9.95 13.67 -4.52
N ILE A 50 8.72 13.77 -4.00
CA ILE A 50 7.80 14.89 -4.30
C ILE A 50 8.20 16.18 -3.58
N LEU A 51 9.00 16.09 -2.49
CA LEU A 51 9.59 17.27 -1.83
C LEU A 51 10.89 17.72 -2.49
N ALA A 52 11.65 16.80 -3.09
CA ALA A 52 12.88 17.12 -3.81
C ALA A 52 12.61 17.80 -5.16
N MET A 53 11.52 17.41 -5.85
CA MET A 53 11.08 18.03 -7.09
C MET A 53 10.86 19.56 -7.00
N PRO A 54 10.11 20.12 -6.03
CA PRO A 54 9.88 21.57 -5.94
C PRO A 54 11.15 22.35 -5.62
N ASN A 55 12.06 21.81 -4.80
CA ASN A 55 13.35 22.45 -4.56
C ASN A 55 14.22 22.46 -5.84
N ALA A 56 14.17 21.39 -6.63
CA ALA A 56 14.83 21.33 -7.93
C ALA A 56 14.24 22.35 -8.92
N PHE A 57 12.92 22.52 -8.96
CA PHE A 57 12.28 23.53 -9.82
C PHE A 57 12.60 24.97 -9.40
N MET A 58 12.74 25.25 -8.11
CA MET A 58 13.05 26.58 -7.61
C MET A 58 14.47 27.04 -7.98
N ASN A 59 15.43 26.10 -8.03
CA ASN A 59 16.83 26.40 -8.35
C ASN A 59 17.19 26.17 -9.84
N ALA A 60 16.50 25.25 -10.53
CA ALA A 60 16.73 24.97 -11.95
C ALA A 60 15.80 25.76 -12.90
N GLY A 61 14.68 26.30 -12.39
CA GLY A 61 13.69 27.03 -13.16
C GLY A 61 12.65 26.12 -13.84
N LEU A 62 11.44 26.68 -14.06
CA LEU A 62 10.29 25.97 -14.63
C LEU A 62 10.60 25.35 -16.00
N VAL A 63 11.41 26.01 -16.82
CA VAL A 63 11.75 25.57 -18.18
C VAL A 63 12.65 24.33 -18.15
N VAL A 64 13.73 24.34 -17.36
CA VAL A 64 14.62 23.18 -17.20
C VAL A 64 13.87 22.02 -16.56
N GLY A 65 13.00 22.33 -15.59
CA GLY A 65 12.10 21.37 -14.99
C GLY A 65 11.16 20.67 -15.97
N ALA A 66 10.47 21.45 -16.81
CA ALA A 66 9.54 20.94 -17.81
C ALA A 66 10.24 20.11 -18.90
N VAL A 67 11.43 20.53 -19.34
CA VAL A 67 12.22 19.75 -20.30
C VAL A 67 12.73 18.46 -19.64
N GLY A 68 13.19 18.54 -18.39
CA GLY A 68 13.68 17.39 -17.63
C GLY A 68 12.61 16.32 -17.38
N THR A 69 11.37 16.72 -17.05
CA THR A 69 10.26 15.76 -16.88
C THR A 69 9.84 15.10 -18.19
N VAL A 70 9.88 15.82 -19.31
CA VAL A 70 9.61 15.23 -20.64
C VAL A 70 10.67 14.19 -21.00
N VAL A 71 11.95 14.48 -20.76
CA VAL A 71 13.05 13.55 -21.03
C VAL A 71 12.99 12.32 -20.13
N VAL A 72 12.82 12.51 -18.81
CA VAL A 72 12.68 11.40 -17.84
C VAL A 72 11.45 10.55 -18.15
N GLY A 73 10.33 11.17 -18.53
CA GLY A 73 9.12 10.46 -18.95
C GLY A 73 9.36 9.59 -20.18
N PHE A 74 10.06 10.11 -21.20
CA PHE A 74 10.39 9.36 -22.40
C PHE A 74 11.32 8.17 -22.09
N VAL A 75 12.35 8.38 -21.27
CA VAL A 75 13.27 7.31 -20.83
C VAL A 75 12.53 6.24 -20.03
N CYS A 76 11.69 6.64 -19.06
CA CYS A 76 10.88 5.69 -18.30
C CYS A 76 9.95 4.88 -19.20
N PHE A 77 9.27 5.52 -20.16
CA PHE A 77 8.39 4.82 -21.08
C PHE A 77 9.15 3.84 -21.97
N HIS A 78 10.32 4.24 -22.47
CA HIS A 78 11.19 3.39 -23.28
C HIS A 78 11.72 2.17 -22.49
N CYS A 79 12.08 2.35 -21.21
CA CYS A 79 12.48 1.25 -20.35
C CYS A 79 11.36 0.23 -20.17
N VAL A 80 10.11 0.67 -19.95
CA VAL A 80 8.97 -0.24 -19.79
C VAL A 80 8.61 -0.92 -21.11
N HIS A 81 8.74 -0.21 -22.25
CA HIS A 81 8.51 -0.77 -23.57
C HIS A 81 9.52 -1.88 -23.90
N ILE A 82 10.80 -1.67 -23.60
CA ILE A 82 11.82 -2.72 -23.74
C ILE A 82 11.52 -3.87 -22.80
N LEU A 83 11.27 -3.58 -21.52
CA LEU A 83 10.97 -4.59 -20.51
C LEU A 83 9.78 -5.48 -20.88
N VAL A 84 8.70 -4.91 -21.43
CA VAL A 84 7.52 -5.68 -21.85
C VAL A 84 7.79 -6.46 -23.13
N SER A 85 8.61 -5.93 -24.04
CA SER A 85 8.99 -6.62 -25.27
C SER A 85 9.91 -7.81 -25.01
N ASP A 86 10.82 -7.68 -24.03
CA ASP A 86 11.72 -8.76 -23.58
C ASP A 86 11.00 -9.82 -22.72
N LEU A 87 9.85 -9.49 -22.11
CA LEU A 87 9.09 -10.41 -21.24
C LEU A 87 8.06 -11.26 -22.02
N ASP A 88 7.74 -10.91 -23.27
CA ASP A 88 6.79 -11.62 -24.14
C ASP A 88 7.46 -12.63 -25.11
N THR A 89 8.80 -12.62 -25.21
CA THR A 89 9.61 -13.56 -26.04
C THR A 89 10.04 -14.81 -25.27
#